data_AF-A0A7R9Q887-F1
#
_entry.id   AF-A0A7R9Q887-F1
#
_cell.length_a   1.000
_cell.length_b   1.000
_cell.length_c   1.000
_cell.angle_alpha   90.00
_cell.angle_beta   90.00
_cell.angle_gamma   90.00
#
_symmetry.space_group_name_H-M   'P 1'
#
loop_
_entity.id
_entity.type
_entity.pdbx_description
1 polymer ?
#
loop_
_entity_poly.entity_id
_entity_poly.type
_entity_poly.pdbx_seq_one_letter_code
_entity_poly.pdbx_strand_id
1 'polypeptide(L)'
;MHKQLNKKHDHPLRPWFILGYLMNVKMDCEEVIEKVGSFGLYQKILGLFLCLLIAPFFAFNDITQFLLFVEPNHSCTHPTEQVYVYNDIVWFDASDKKIVKQCEIIDTLGNKTNCIYGHQYNYSHIYPTIVSENNWVCEQNWKVYFAYKIYWTGSLVGVYVIGAIADRYGKVPAIGVCHLIGAIAGTTTVFFAHNFVILLISRALMGFVVLSQGMFAVVLVMEFVGIDGRMIISTLFLFSYSITAAILPWIAYYIHNWRILSVITSAPLFIVPLYSGIDSLVDIERKARKGSKDTQKNCDHKQKKHF
;
A
#
# COMPACT_ATOMS: atom_id res chain seq x y z
N MET A 1 -47.40 -11.78 41.55
CA MET A 1 -46.63 -13.02 41.77
C MET A 1 -47.26 -14.13 40.93
N HIS A 2 -46.85 -14.20 39.66
CA HIS A 2 -45.93 -15.19 39.07
C HIS A 2 -46.67 -16.40 38.45
N LYS A 3 -47.10 -16.21 37.17
CA LYS A 3 -46.66 -16.90 35.93
C LYS A 3 -47.29 -18.31 35.77
N GLN A 4 -48.38 -18.55 35.01
CA GLN A 4 -48.61 -18.38 33.56
C GLN A 4 -47.41 -18.95 32.76
N LEU A 5 -47.49 -20.03 31.96
CA LEU A 5 -48.49 -20.36 30.93
C LEU A 5 -48.57 -21.87 30.63
N ASN A 6 -49.78 -22.25 30.23
CA ASN A 6 -50.23 -23.57 29.81
C ASN A 6 -50.35 -23.59 28.26
N LYS A 7 -50.12 -24.77 27.66
CA LYS A 7 -50.53 -25.22 26.31
C LYS A 7 -49.97 -24.56 25.03
N LYS A 8 -49.37 -25.40 24.17
CA LYS A 8 -49.67 -25.43 22.72
C LYS A 8 -49.51 -26.84 22.13
N HIS A 9 -50.49 -27.24 21.32
CA HIS A 9 -50.73 -28.54 20.69
C HIS A 9 -49.77 -28.91 19.54
N ASP A 10 -49.46 -30.21 19.48
CA ASP A 10 -49.38 -31.15 18.34
C ASP A 10 -48.98 -30.69 16.92
N HIS A 11 -47.84 -31.21 16.43
CA HIS A 11 -47.75 -32.12 15.26
C HIS A 11 -46.32 -32.75 15.19
N PRO A 12 -46.16 -34.03 14.81
CA PRO A 12 -44.87 -34.71 14.85
C PRO A 12 -44.02 -34.40 13.61
N LEU A 13 -42.93 -33.65 13.78
CA LEU A 13 -41.91 -33.49 12.76
C LEU A 13 -41.17 -34.82 12.57
N ARG A 14 -41.30 -35.39 11.37
CA ARG A 14 -40.76 -36.71 11.02
C ARG A 14 -39.21 -36.72 11.12
N PRO A 15 -38.58 -37.82 11.58
CA PRO A 15 -37.12 -37.92 11.79
C PRO A 15 -36.24 -37.70 10.55
N TRP A 16 -36.82 -37.81 9.35
CA TRP A 16 -36.09 -37.72 8.09
C TRP A 16 -35.72 -36.27 7.69
N PHE A 17 -36.37 -35.26 8.26
CA PHE A 17 -36.03 -33.85 7.99
C PHE A 17 -34.74 -33.39 8.67
N ILE A 18 -34.32 -34.03 9.77
CA ILE A 18 -33.07 -33.71 10.47
C ILE A 18 -31.86 -34.34 9.76
N LEU A 19 -32.04 -35.51 9.12
CA LEU A 19 -30.97 -36.15 8.34
C LEU A 19 -30.59 -35.36 7.08
N GLY A 20 -31.55 -34.66 6.45
CA GLY A 20 -31.29 -33.81 5.29
C GLY A 20 -30.54 -32.52 5.64
N TYR A 21 -30.71 -31.99 6.86
CA TYR A 21 -30.02 -30.78 7.32
C TYR A 21 -28.59 -31.07 7.80
N LEU A 22 -28.33 -32.27 8.34
CA LEU A 22 -26.99 -32.71 8.76
C LEU A 22 -26.12 -33.22 7.59
N MET A 23 -26.70 -33.61 6.47
CA MET A 23 -25.96 -34.04 5.27
C MET A 23 -25.41 -32.89 4.41
N ASN A 24 -25.65 -31.63 4.77
CA ASN A 24 -25.17 -30.46 4.02
C ASN A 24 -24.23 -29.53 4.82
N VAL A 25 -23.73 -29.98 5.98
CA VAL A 25 -22.64 -29.26 6.65
C VAL A 25 -21.36 -29.56 5.88
N LYS A 26 -21.09 -28.76 4.86
CA LYS A 26 -19.77 -28.54 4.32
C LYS A 26 -18.92 -28.13 5.52
N MET A 27 -18.17 -29.06 6.12
CA MET A 27 -17.31 -28.76 7.27
C MET A 27 -16.40 -27.61 6.84
N ASP A 28 -16.64 -26.43 7.40
CA ASP A 28 -15.99 -25.21 6.98
C ASP A 28 -14.52 -25.28 7.45
N CYS A 29 -13.59 -24.70 6.69
CA CYS A 29 -12.17 -24.67 7.10
C CYS A 29 -12.00 -24.13 8.54
N GLU A 30 -12.95 -23.32 9.00
CA GLU A 30 -13.02 -22.74 10.32
C GLU A 30 -13.14 -23.79 11.43
N GLU A 31 -13.95 -24.85 11.26
CA GLU A 31 -14.06 -25.96 12.25
C GLU A 31 -12.78 -26.80 12.34
N VAL A 32 -12.01 -26.89 11.25
CA VAL A 32 -10.71 -27.59 11.24
C VAL A 32 -9.65 -26.77 11.98
N ILE A 33 -9.63 -25.44 11.80
CA ILE A 33 -8.70 -24.54 12.51
C ILE A 33 -9.03 -24.50 14.01
N GLU A 34 -10.31 -24.52 14.36
CA GLU A 34 -10.76 -24.56 15.76
C GLU A 34 -10.32 -25.86 16.46
N LYS A 35 -10.35 -27.00 15.76
CA LYS A 35 -9.85 -28.30 16.27
C LYS A 35 -8.33 -28.42 16.40
N VAL A 36 -7.55 -27.64 15.65
CA VAL A 36 -6.06 -27.67 15.68
C VAL A 36 -5.50 -26.73 16.76
N GLY A 37 -6.34 -25.90 17.38
CA GLY A 37 -5.95 -24.88 18.33
C GLY A 37 -5.92 -23.51 17.65
N SER A 38 -6.94 -22.70 17.94
CA SER A 38 -7.27 -21.47 17.20
C SER A 38 -6.27 -20.32 17.40
N PHE A 39 -5.33 -20.40 18.34
CA PHE A 39 -4.42 -19.28 18.68
C PHE A 39 -3.20 -19.66 19.54
N GLY A 40 -2.42 -20.67 19.13
CA GLY A 40 -1.17 -21.07 19.76
C GLY A 40 -0.04 -20.03 19.63
N LEU A 41 1.01 -20.17 20.46
CA LEU A 41 2.16 -19.24 20.50
C LEU A 41 2.83 -19.07 19.13
N TYR A 42 2.93 -20.15 18.34
CA TYR A 42 3.53 -20.11 17.01
C TYR A 42 2.73 -19.24 16.02
N GLN A 43 1.40 -19.38 15.98
CA GLN A 43 0.54 -18.55 15.12
C GLN A 43 0.60 -17.06 15.54
N LYS A 44 0.69 -16.78 16.85
CA LYS A 44 0.88 -15.42 17.38
C LYS A 44 2.22 -14.82 16.96
N ILE A 45 3.32 -15.56 17.10
CA ILE A 45 4.66 -15.11 16.71
C ILE A 45 4.73 -14.90 15.20
N LEU A 46 4.21 -15.83 14.41
CA LEU A 46 4.18 -15.72 12.95
C LEU A 46 3.33 -14.54 12.49
N GLY A 47 2.13 -14.37 13.06
CA GLY A 47 1.26 -13.24 12.76
C GLY A 47 1.87 -11.90 13.16
N LEU A 48 2.51 -11.82 14.33
CA LEU A 48 3.22 -10.63 14.78
C LEU A 48 4.40 -10.30 13.84
N PHE A 49 5.21 -11.30 13.47
CA PHE A 49 6.33 -11.12 12.56
C PHE A 49 5.87 -10.65 11.17
N LEU A 50 4.82 -11.26 10.61
CA LEU A 50 4.27 -10.86 9.32
C LEU A 50 3.68 -9.44 9.37
N CYS A 51 2.99 -9.06 10.44
CA CYS A 51 2.48 -7.69 10.61
C CYS A 51 3.61 -6.67 10.75
N LEU A 52 4.63 -6.95 11.57
CA LEU A 52 5.74 -6.03 11.81
C LEU A 52 6.71 -5.93 10.63
N LEU A 53 6.75 -6.94 9.75
CA LEU A 53 7.61 -6.92 8.57
C LEU A 53 6.86 -6.36 7.35
N ILE A 54 5.67 -6.86 7.05
CA ILE A 54 4.98 -6.56 5.79
C ILE A 54 4.25 -5.21 5.85
N ALA A 55 3.60 -4.88 6.97
CA ALA A 55 2.84 -3.62 7.07
C ALA A 55 3.75 -2.39 6.87
N PRO A 56 4.98 -2.35 7.45
CA PRO A 56 5.91 -1.26 7.15
C PRO A 56 6.34 -1.19 5.70
N PHE A 57 6.61 -2.32 5.02
CA PHE A 57 6.99 -2.29 3.60
C PHE A 57 5.88 -1.77 2.70
N PHE A 58 4.63 -2.13 2.98
CA PHE A 58 3.47 -1.55 2.32
C PHE A 58 3.38 -0.03 2.59
N ALA A 59 3.48 0.40 3.86
CA ALA A 59 3.46 1.82 4.23
C ALA A 59 4.59 2.62 3.57
N PHE A 60 5.80 2.07 3.53
CA PHE A 60 6.95 2.70 2.90
C PHE A 60 6.67 3.01 1.43
N ASN A 61 6.12 2.06 0.69
CA ASN A 61 5.83 2.24 -0.73
C ASN A 61 4.67 3.20 -0.97
N ASP A 62 3.59 3.09 -0.19
CA ASP A 62 2.41 3.95 -0.36
C ASP A 62 2.73 5.41 -0.01
N ILE A 63 3.39 5.66 1.12
CA ILE A 63 3.70 7.02 1.57
C ILE A 63 4.83 7.66 0.73
N THR A 64 5.77 6.87 0.19
CA THR A 64 6.81 7.38 -0.72
C THR A 64 6.20 8.09 -1.94
N GLN A 65 5.04 7.65 -2.44
CA GLN A 65 4.37 8.32 -3.55
C GLN A 65 4.06 9.79 -3.24
N PHE A 66 3.66 10.12 -2.01
CA PHE A 66 3.41 11.52 -1.63
C PHE A 66 4.71 12.30 -1.53
N LEU A 67 5.70 11.71 -0.86
CA LEU A 67 7.01 12.33 -0.59
C LEU A 67 7.79 12.65 -1.87
N LEU A 68 7.66 11.79 -2.89
CA LEU A 68 8.26 12.02 -4.21
C LEU A 68 7.80 13.32 -4.85
N PHE A 69 6.51 13.64 -4.73
CA PHE A 69 5.87 14.73 -5.45
C PHE A 69 5.63 15.98 -4.59
N VAL A 70 6.24 16.05 -3.40
CA VAL A 70 6.21 17.29 -2.60
C VAL A 70 6.87 18.41 -3.41
N GLU A 71 6.15 19.51 -3.54
CA GLU A 71 6.63 20.73 -4.18
C GLU A 71 7.38 21.58 -3.15
N PRO A 72 8.70 21.79 -3.30
CA PRO A 72 9.42 22.71 -2.43
C PRO A 72 9.03 24.16 -2.73
N ASN A 73 9.12 25.01 -1.71
CA ASN A 73 8.94 26.45 -1.87
C ASN A 73 9.95 26.97 -2.91
N HIS A 74 9.49 27.77 -3.85
CA HIS A 74 10.31 28.25 -4.96
C HIS A 74 9.97 29.69 -5.33
N SER A 75 10.88 30.35 -6.03
CA SER A 75 10.76 31.70 -6.57
C SER A 75 11.38 31.77 -7.96
N CYS A 76 11.07 32.78 -8.77
CA CYS A 76 11.75 32.94 -10.06
C CYS A 76 13.25 33.23 -9.87
N THR A 77 14.09 32.63 -10.71
CA THR A 77 15.53 32.93 -10.80
C THR A 77 15.76 34.23 -11.59
N HIS A 78 16.85 34.95 -11.30
CA HIS A 78 17.27 36.14 -12.05
C HIS A 78 18.76 36.06 -12.46
N PRO A 79 19.16 36.67 -13.59
CA PRO A 79 20.53 36.59 -14.13
C PRO A 79 21.59 37.47 -13.44
N THR A 80 21.24 38.53 -12.71
CA THR A 80 22.22 39.43 -12.06
C THR A 80 22.55 39.01 -10.62
N GLU A 81 23.84 39.05 -10.25
CA GLU A 81 24.36 38.63 -8.92
C GLU A 81 24.01 39.57 -7.75
N GLN A 82 23.63 40.82 -8.01
CA GLN A 82 23.28 41.78 -6.95
C GLN A 82 21.78 41.83 -6.74
N VAL A 83 21.29 40.87 -5.96
CA VAL A 83 19.88 40.77 -5.59
C VAL A 83 19.72 41.09 -4.11
N TYR A 84 19.03 42.19 -3.80
CA TYR A 84 18.56 42.48 -2.45
C TYR A 84 17.10 42.03 -2.35
N VAL A 85 16.76 41.26 -1.33
CA VAL A 85 15.38 40.80 -1.07
C VAL A 85 14.90 41.41 0.23
N TYR A 86 13.79 42.16 0.18
CA TYR A 86 13.14 42.73 1.37
C TYR A 86 11.62 42.62 1.21
N ASN A 87 10.95 41.86 2.08
CA ASN A 87 9.49 41.63 2.06
C ASN A 87 8.95 41.26 0.66
N ASP A 88 9.50 40.20 0.04
CA ASP A 88 9.16 39.70 -1.31
C ASP A 88 9.42 40.68 -2.49
N ILE A 89 10.01 41.85 -2.19
CA ILE A 89 10.46 42.81 -3.19
C ILE A 89 11.93 42.53 -3.49
N VAL A 90 12.20 42.35 -4.77
CA VAL A 90 13.53 42.03 -5.29
C VAL A 90 14.05 43.21 -6.09
N TRP A 91 15.26 43.62 -5.76
CA TRP A 91 15.97 44.73 -6.41
C TRP A 91 16.99 44.15 -7.36
N PHE A 92 16.89 44.51 -8.64
CA PHE A 92 17.82 44.04 -9.69
C PHE A 92 18.86 45.08 -10.09
N ASP A 93 18.59 46.34 -9.76
CA ASP A 93 19.46 47.52 -9.87
C ASP A 93 18.99 48.55 -8.80
N ALA A 94 19.74 49.63 -8.58
CA ALA A 94 19.41 50.69 -7.62
C ALA A 94 18.01 51.34 -7.85
N SER A 95 17.39 51.10 -9.01
CA SER A 95 16.11 51.69 -9.41
C SER A 95 15.00 50.69 -9.75
N ASP A 96 15.33 49.41 -10.03
CA ASP A 96 14.38 48.46 -10.63
C ASP A 96 13.79 47.52 -9.56
N LYS A 97 12.59 47.86 -9.10
CA LYS A 97 11.83 47.10 -8.07
C LYS A 97 10.88 46.14 -8.76
N LYS A 98 11.07 44.83 -8.62
CA LYS A 98 10.03 43.87 -9.03
C LYS A 98 9.66 42.96 -7.88
N ILE A 99 8.39 42.61 -7.82
CA ILE A 99 7.88 41.66 -6.84
C ILE A 99 8.04 40.28 -7.47
N VAL A 100 8.85 39.42 -6.84
CA VAL A 100 9.04 38.06 -7.31
C VAL A 100 8.11 37.16 -6.51
N LYS A 101 7.15 36.57 -7.21
CA LYS A 101 6.34 35.49 -6.66
C LYS A 101 6.89 34.14 -7.11
N GLN A 102 6.21 33.07 -6.69
CA GLN A 102 6.57 31.70 -7.02
C GLN A 102 6.58 31.45 -8.54
N CYS A 103 5.60 32.01 -9.26
CA CYS A 103 5.37 31.74 -10.69
C CYS A 103 5.36 32.97 -11.60
N GLU A 104 5.40 34.17 -11.04
CA GLU A 104 5.30 35.42 -11.79
C GLU A 104 6.23 36.47 -11.21
N ILE A 105 6.79 37.31 -12.09
CA ILE A 105 7.51 38.52 -11.75
C ILE A 105 6.59 39.69 -12.10
N ILE A 106 6.39 40.61 -11.15
CA ILE A 106 5.54 41.79 -11.33
C ILE A 106 6.40 43.04 -11.29
N ASP A 107 6.39 43.79 -12.38
CA ASP A 107 7.06 45.08 -12.49
C ASP A 107 6.32 46.18 -11.68
N THR A 108 7.00 47.28 -11.37
CA THR A 108 6.45 48.51 -10.80
C THR A 108 5.21 49.04 -11.52
N LEU A 109 5.11 48.80 -12.84
CA LEU A 109 3.96 49.18 -13.66
C LEU A 109 2.77 48.19 -13.54
N GLY A 110 2.93 47.10 -12.79
CA GLY A 110 1.93 46.04 -12.64
C GLY A 110 1.94 44.98 -13.74
N ASN A 111 2.87 45.06 -14.70
CA ASN A 111 3.02 44.05 -15.76
C ASN A 111 3.51 42.73 -15.18
N LYS A 112 2.84 41.65 -15.55
CA LYS A 112 3.15 40.28 -15.12
C LYS A 112 3.92 39.55 -16.20
N THR A 113 5.05 38.96 -15.83
CA THR A 113 5.86 38.12 -16.71
C THR A 113 6.14 36.78 -16.03
N ASN A 114 6.08 35.69 -16.79
CA ASN A 114 6.47 34.36 -16.30
C ASN A 114 7.97 34.33 -15.96
N CYS A 115 8.39 33.35 -15.16
CA CYS A 115 9.81 33.16 -14.84
C CYS A 115 10.62 32.79 -16.10
N ILE A 116 11.36 33.77 -16.67
CA ILE A 116 12.13 33.59 -17.92
C ILE A 116 13.41 32.79 -17.68
N TYR A 117 14.02 32.94 -16.50
CA TYR A 117 15.34 32.37 -16.18
C TYR A 117 15.26 31.10 -15.31
N GLY A 118 14.06 30.51 -15.19
CA GLY A 118 13.81 29.32 -14.37
C GLY A 118 13.41 29.66 -12.93
N HIS A 119 13.48 28.65 -12.06
CA HIS A 119 13.04 28.73 -10.66
C HIS A 119 14.20 28.39 -9.72
N GLN A 120 14.27 29.13 -8.61
CA GLN A 120 15.15 28.87 -7.48
C GLN A 120 14.32 28.24 -6.37
N TYR A 121 14.79 27.11 -5.85
CA TYR A 121 14.11 26.33 -4.82
C TYR A 121 14.73 26.56 -3.46
N ASN A 122 13.89 26.72 -2.44
CA ASN A 122 14.28 26.81 -1.05
C ASN A 122 14.18 25.42 -0.39
N TYR A 123 15.33 24.88 0.00
CA TYR A 123 15.46 23.57 0.64
C TYR A 123 15.64 23.62 2.17
N SER A 124 15.31 24.73 2.83
CA SER A 124 15.45 24.85 4.30
C SER A 124 14.57 23.87 5.08
N HIS A 125 13.42 23.49 4.54
CA HIS A 125 12.47 22.58 5.19
C HIS A 125 12.22 21.28 4.42
N ILE A 126 12.51 21.28 3.12
CA ILE A 126 12.19 20.19 2.19
C ILE A 126 13.44 19.90 1.38
N TYR A 127 13.70 18.64 1.08
CA TYR A 127 14.83 18.21 0.26
C TYR A 127 14.52 18.33 -1.24
N PRO A 128 15.52 18.26 -2.14
CA PRO A 128 15.27 18.22 -3.58
C PRO A 128 14.35 17.06 -3.94
N THR A 129 13.31 17.31 -4.75
CA THR A 129 12.32 16.30 -5.14
C THR A 129 12.28 16.12 -6.66
N ILE A 130 11.51 15.14 -7.14
CA ILE A 130 11.32 14.96 -8.60
C ILE A 130 10.71 16.20 -9.26
N VAL A 131 9.93 16.97 -8.49
CA VAL A 131 9.27 18.20 -8.94
C VAL A 131 10.31 19.29 -9.19
N SER A 132 11.22 19.52 -8.24
CA SER A 132 12.26 20.53 -8.38
C SER A 132 13.34 20.14 -9.39
N GLU A 133 13.68 18.86 -9.49
CA GLU A 133 14.65 18.37 -10.50
C GLU A 133 14.16 18.55 -11.95
N ASN A 134 12.86 18.39 -12.19
CA ASN A 134 12.29 18.48 -13.54
C ASN A 134 11.53 19.80 -13.80
N ASN A 135 11.54 20.73 -12.84
CA ASN A 135 10.81 22.00 -12.91
C ASN A 135 9.32 21.84 -13.20
N TRP A 136 8.63 20.91 -12.51
CA TRP A 136 7.18 20.72 -12.64
C TRP A 136 6.38 21.63 -11.71
N VAL A 137 6.72 22.91 -11.70
CA VAL A 137 6.03 23.96 -10.96
C VAL A 137 5.24 24.86 -11.91
N CYS A 138 4.35 25.69 -11.37
CA CYS A 138 3.62 26.71 -12.14
C CYS A 138 2.86 26.11 -13.35
N GLU A 139 3.20 26.53 -14.58
CA GLU A 139 2.56 26.02 -15.82
C GLU A 139 2.69 24.51 -16.00
N GLN A 140 3.71 23.88 -15.40
CA GLN A 140 3.94 22.43 -15.50
C GLN A 140 3.41 21.63 -14.30
N ASN A 141 2.76 22.26 -13.32
CA ASN A 141 2.25 21.57 -12.12
C ASN A 141 1.21 20.48 -12.46
N TRP A 142 0.50 20.61 -13.59
CA TRP A 142 -0.42 19.56 -14.06
C TRP A 142 0.24 18.19 -14.18
N LYS A 143 1.55 18.11 -14.44
CA LYS A 143 2.30 16.85 -14.52
C LYS A 143 2.33 16.11 -13.18
N VAL A 144 2.49 16.84 -12.07
CA VAL A 144 2.47 16.31 -10.71
C VAL A 144 1.09 15.75 -10.40
N TYR A 145 0.05 16.55 -10.62
CA TYR A 145 -1.34 16.12 -10.40
C TYR A 145 -1.72 14.91 -11.26
N PHE A 146 -1.27 14.87 -12.51
CA PHE A 146 -1.56 13.76 -13.42
C PHE A 146 -0.84 12.48 -12.99
N ALA A 147 0.43 12.57 -12.60
CA ALA A 147 1.19 11.44 -12.07
C ALA A 147 0.59 10.88 -10.76
N TYR A 148 0.07 11.76 -9.90
CA TYR A 148 -0.65 11.37 -8.69
C TYR A 148 -1.98 10.67 -9.03
N LYS A 149 -2.77 11.24 -9.96
CA LYS A 149 -4.05 10.65 -10.38
C LYS A 149 -3.89 9.29 -11.04
N ILE A 150 -2.92 9.12 -11.93
CA ILE A 150 -2.72 7.85 -12.64
C ILE A 150 -2.29 6.74 -11.67
N TYR A 151 -1.51 7.07 -10.64
CA TYR A 151 -1.14 6.13 -9.58
C TYR A 151 -2.38 5.58 -8.88
N TRP A 152 -3.22 6.46 -8.32
CA TRP A 152 -4.41 6.03 -7.56
C TRP A 152 -5.48 5.37 -8.44
N THR A 153 -5.64 5.85 -9.68
CA THR A 153 -6.53 5.20 -10.66
C THR A 153 -6.02 3.79 -10.99
N GLY A 154 -4.70 3.65 -11.18
CA GLY A 154 -4.03 2.36 -11.33
C GLY A 154 -4.34 1.43 -10.16
N SER A 155 -4.26 1.93 -8.92
CA SER A 155 -4.56 1.15 -7.71
C SER A 155 -5.99 0.63 -7.67
N LEU A 156 -6.97 1.42 -8.08
CA LEU A 156 -8.37 0.98 -8.14
C LEU A 156 -8.56 -0.17 -9.13
N VAL A 157 -7.99 -0.04 -10.34
CA VAL A 157 -8.04 -1.09 -11.37
C VAL A 157 -7.27 -2.33 -10.90
N GLY A 158 -6.13 -2.12 -10.27
CA GLY A 158 -5.24 -3.14 -9.72
C GLY A 158 -5.92 -4.05 -8.72
N VAL A 159 -6.58 -3.48 -7.70
CA VAL A 159 -7.29 -4.27 -6.69
C VAL A 159 -8.34 -5.18 -7.32
N TYR A 160 -9.07 -4.70 -8.32
CA TYR A 160 -10.07 -5.51 -9.02
C TYR A 160 -9.44 -6.65 -9.84
N VAL A 161 -8.46 -6.32 -10.70
CA VAL A 161 -7.85 -7.30 -11.62
C VAL A 161 -7.00 -8.31 -10.87
N ILE A 162 -6.10 -7.84 -10.00
CA ILE A 162 -5.23 -8.71 -9.22
C ILE A 162 -6.05 -9.48 -8.18
N GLY A 163 -7.11 -8.89 -7.62
CA GLY A 163 -8.07 -9.60 -6.76
C GLY A 163 -8.65 -10.83 -7.44
N ALA A 164 -9.20 -10.65 -8.65
CA ALA A 164 -9.74 -11.76 -9.44
C ALA A 164 -8.67 -12.83 -9.79
N ILE A 165 -7.44 -12.41 -10.07
CA ILE A 165 -6.31 -13.31 -10.31
C ILE A 165 -5.95 -14.07 -9.02
N ALA A 166 -5.87 -13.39 -7.88
CA ALA A 166 -5.52 -13.98 -6.59
C ALA A 166 -6.56 -15.00 -6.12
N ASP A 167 -7.84 -14.75 -6.38
CA ASP A 167 -8.91 -15.69 -6.05
C ASP A 167 -8.84 -16.97 -6.91
N ARG A 168 -8.33 -16.87 -8.15
CA ARG A 168 -8.19 -18.01 -9.06
C ARG A 168 -6.90 -18.79 -8.88
N TYR A 169 -5.77 -18.09 -8.70
CA TYR A 169 -4.42 -18.68 -8.68
C TYR A 169 -3.81 -18.78 -7.28
N GLY A 170 -4.44 -18.20 -6.27
CA GLY A 170 -3.96 -18.13 -4.89
C GLY A 170 -3.35 -16.76 -4.55
N LYS A 171 -3.43 -16.38 -3.26
CA LYS A 171 -2.99 -15.07 -2.77
C LYS A 171 -1.47 -14.98 -2.64
N VAL A 172 -0.81 -16.03 -2.18
CA VAL A 172 0.67 -16.10 -2.07
C VAL A 172 1.38 -15.78 -3.40
N PRO A 173 1.11 -16.48 -4.53
CA PRO A 173 1.78 -16.17 -5.78
C PRO A 173 1.41 -14.78 -6.32
N ALA A 174 0.16 -14.33 -6.09
CA ALA A 174 -0.25 -12.98 -6.47
C ALA A 174 0.55 -11.90 -5.73
N ILE A 175 0.79 -12.06 -4.42
CA ILE A 175 1.65 -11.18 -3.62
C ILE A 175 3.05 -11.12 -4.20
N GLY A 176 3.67 -12.27 -4.52
CA GLY A 176 5.01 -12.32 -5.09
C GLY A 176 5.11 -11.56 -6.42
N VAL A 177 4.15 -11.77 -7.33
CA VAL A 177 4.08 -11.03 -8.61
C VAL A 177 3.90 -9.53 -8.38
N CYS A 178 3.03 -9.13 -7.45
CA CYS A 178 2.83 -7.73 -7.10
C CYS A 178 4.11 -7.07 -6.59
N HIS A 179 4.87 -7.77 -5.74
CA HIS A 179 6.15 -7.27 -5.22
C HIS A 179 7.18 -7.12 -6.34
N LEU A 180 7.28 -8.09 -7.25
CA LEU A 180 8.19 -8.01 -8.39
C LEU A 180 7.87 -6.84 -9.32
N ILE A 181 6.59 -6.67 -9.69
CA ILE A 181 6.14 -5.54 -10.52
C ILE A 181 6.42 -4.22 -9.80
N GLY A 182 6.12 -4.12 -8.50
CA GLY A 182 6.39 -2.93 -7.71
C GLY A 182 7.88 -2.60 -7.64
N ALA A 183 8.74 -3.61 -7.46
CA ALA A 183 10.19 -3.45 -7.42
C ALA A 183 10.75 -2.93 -8.75
N ILE A 184 10.28 -3.47 -9.88
CA ILE A 184 10.67 -3.03 -11.22
C ILE A 184 10.15 -1.60 -11.47
N ALA A 185 8.91 -1.30 -11.09
CA ALA A 185 8.33 0.02 -11.27
C ALA A 185 9.03 1.10 -10.42
N GLY A 186 9.34 0.77 -9.17
CA GLY A 186 10.05 1.64 -8.23
C GLY A 186 11.52 1.88 -8.60
N THR A 187 12.20 0.89 -9.18
CA THR A 187 13.55 1.09 -9.74
C THR A 187 13.53 1.88 -11.05
N THR A 188 12.57 1.60 -11.96
CA THR A 188 12.39 2.32 -13.23
C THR A 188 12.15 3.82 -12.99
N THR A 189 11.19 4.15 -12.11
CA THR A 189 11.52 4.98 -10.94
C THR A 189 12.69 5.97 -11.07
N VAL A 190 13.71 5.54 -10.34
CA VAL A 190 14.91 6.26 -9.99
C VAL A 190 15.77 6.49 -11.23
N PHE A 191 15.80 5.55 -12.18
CA PHE A 191 16.66 5.67 -13.36
C PHE A 191 16.08 6.59 -14.44
N PHE A 192 14.76 6.58 -14.64
CA PHE A 192 14.11 7.24 -15.78
C PHE A 192 13.25 8.45 -15.41
N ALA A 193 13.49 9.05 -14.24
CA ALA A 193 12.66 10.15 -13.72
C ALA A 193 12.58 11.40 -14.59
N HIS A 194 13.56 11.65 -15.46
CA HIS A 194 13.53 12.78 -16.40
C HIS A 194 12.59 12.56 -17.61
N ASN A 195 12.26 11.31 -17.92
CA ASN A 195 11.31 11.00 -18.99
C ASN A 195 9.90 10.87 -18.42
N PHE A 196 9.06 11.88 -18.67
CA PHE A 196 7.71 11.94 -18.12
C PHE A 196 6.83 10.74 -18.51
N VAL A 197 6.96 10.21 -19.73
CA VAL A 197 6.15 9.07 -20.18
C VAL A 197 6.53 7.79 -19.44
N ILE A 198 7.83 7.50 -19.32
CA ILE A 198 8.32 6.32 -18.60
C ILE A 198 7.96 6.44 -17.11
N LEU A 199 8.08 7.64 -16.54
CA LEU A 199 7.65 7.91 -15.18
C LEU A 199 6.16 7.59 -15.00
N LEU A 200 5.28 8.08 -15.88
CA LEU A 200 3.84 7.81 -15.79
C LEU A 200 3.52 6.32 -15.87
N ILE A 201 4.16 5.58 -16.79
CA ILE A 201 3.99 4.13 -16.89
C ILE A 201 4.44 3.46 -15.59
N SER A 202 5.58 3.85 -15.04
CA SER A 202 6.07 3.30 -13.77
C SER A 202 5.17 3.65 -12.59
N ARG A 203 4.54 4.83 -12.56
CA ARG A 203 3.53 5.20 -11.54
C ARG A 203 2.25 4.41 -11.69
N ALA A 204 1.77 4.22 -12.91
CA ALA A 204 0.59 3.41 -13.18
C ALA A 204 0.81 1.95 -12.73
N LEU A 205 1.97 1.36 -13.05
CA LEU A 205 2.33 0.00 -12.64
C LEU A 205 2.50 -0.13 -11.13
N MET A 206 3.16 0.84 -10.48
CA MET A 206 3.32 0.84 -9.03
C MET A 206 1.96 0.96 -8.32
N GLY A 207 1.13 1.91 -8.78
CA GLY A 207 -0.23 2.06 -8.26
C GLY A 207 -1.06 0.79 -8.45
N PHE A 208 -1.02 0.19 -9.63
CA PHE A 208 -1.71 -1.06 -9.94
C PHE A 208 -1.44 -2.20 -8.95
N VAL A 209 -0.27 -2.23 -8.29
CA VAL A 209 0.06 -3.29 -7.33
C VAL A 209 0.00 -2.87 -5.86
N VAL A 210 0.14 -1.58 -5.53
CA VAL A 210 0.40 -1.14 -4.15
C VAL A 210 -0.70 -1.55 -3.17
N LEU A 211 -1.98 -1.33 -3.51
CA LEU A 211 -3.09 -1.67 -2.62
C LEU A 211 -3.27 -3.19 -2.51
N SER A 212 -3.04 -3.92 -3.60
CA SER A 212 -3.10 -5.38 -3.60
C SER A 212 -2.02 -6.00 -2.69
N GLN A 213 -0.81 -5.41 -2.65
CA GLN A 213 0.25 -5.85 -1.74
C GLN A 213 -0.21 -5.77 -0.28
N GLY A 214 -0.76 -4.62 0.14
CA GLY A 214 -1.26 -4.42 1.49
C GLY A 214 -2.46 -5.31 1.82
N MET A 215 -3.48 -5.32 0.96
CA MET A 215 -4.73 -6.04 1.21
C MET A 215 -4.52 -7.55 1.32
N PHE A 216 -3.75 -8.15 0.41
CA PHE A 216 -3.52 -9.59 0.47
C PHE A 216 -2.64 -9.99 1.65
N ALA A 217 -1.70 -9.14 2.06
CA ALA A 217 -0.91 -9.39 3.26
C ALA A 217 -1.81 -9.49 4.50
N VAL A 218 -2.72 -8.53 4.71
CA VAL A 218 -3.65 -8.56 5.86
C VAL A 218 -4.54 -9.79 5.80
N VAL A 219 -5.14 -10.09 4.64
CA VAL A 219 -6.02 -11.24 4.46
C VAL A 219 -5.28 -12.54 4.75
N LEU A 220 -4.06 -12.69 4.24
CA LEU A 220 -3.25 -13.87 4.46
C LEU A 220 -2.95 -14.07 5.95
N VAL A 221 -2.59 -13.02 6.70
CA VAL A 221 -2.38 -13.16 8.14
C VAL A 221 -3.68 -13.52 8.87
N MET A 222 -4.82 -12.96 8.47
CA MET A 222 -6.13 -13.32 9.04
C MET A 222 -6.56 -14.76 8.72
N GLU A 223 -6.13 -15.33 7.59
CA GLU A 223 -6.39 -16.73 7.22
C GLU A 223 -5.63 -17.72 8.11
N PHE A 224 -4.45 -17.34 8.61
CA PHE A 224 -3.66 -18.18 9.54
C PHE A 224 -4.15 -18.15 10.98
N VAL A 225 -5.17 -17.33 11.26
CA VAL A 225 -5.61 -16.99 12.60
C VAL A 225 -7.09 -17.37 12.77
N GLY A 226 -7.39 -18.04 13.88
CA GLY A 226 -8.77 -18.35 14.25
C GLY A 226 -9.61 -17.08 14.44
N ILE A 227 -10.93 -17.23 14.36
CA ILE A 227 -11.91 -16.13 14.37
C ILE A 227 -11.65 -15.13 15.53
N ASP A 228 -11.32 -15.66 16.71
CA ASP A 228 -11.09 -14.86 17.93
C ASP A 228 -9.91 -13.87 17.82
N GLY A 229 -8.89 -14.19 17.01
CA GLY A 229 -7.67 -13.40 16.87
C GLY A 229 -7.68 -12.42 15.69
N ARG A 230 -8.64 -12.54 14.77
CA ARG A 230 -8.66 -11.78 13.51
C ARG A 230 -8.70 -10.27 13.75
N MET A 231 -9.58 -9.82 14.65
CA MET A 231 -9.73 -8.39 14.98
C MET A 231 -8.45 -7.81 15.60
N ILE A 232 -7.79 -8.54 16.49
CA ILE A 232 -6.57 -8.09 17.16
C ILE A 232 -5.46 -7.90 16.11
N ILE A 233 -5.29 -8.88 15.22
CA ILE A 233 -4.24 -8.86 14.20
C ILE A 233 -4.48 -7.81 13.13
N SER A 234 -5.72 -7.65 12.65
CA SER A 234 -6.04 -6.59 11.68
C SER A 234 -5.78 -5.21 12.28
N THR A 235 -6.10 -5.03 13.57
CA THR A 235 -5.82 -3.78 14.30
C THR A 235 -4.33 -3.55 14.46
N LEU A 236 -3.55 -4.58 14.82
CA LEU A 236 -2.09 -4.51 14.91
C LEU A 236 -1.45 -4.14 13.58
N PHE A 237 -1.93 -4.71 12.46
CA PHE A 237 -1.46 -4.38 11.13
C PHE A 237 -1.68 -2.90 10.80
N LEU A 238 -2.90 -2.40 11.01
CA LEU A 238 -3.24 -1.01 10.76
C LEU A 238 -2.45 -0.04 11.65
N PHE A 239 -2.22 -0.42 12.92
CA PHE A 239 -1.41 0.36 13.84
C PHE A 239 0.05 0.42 13.41
N SER A 240 0.63 -0.72 13.01
CA SER A 240 1.98 -0.79 12.46
C SER A 240 2.12 0.06 11.21
N TYR A 241 1.16 -0.05 10.28
CA TYR A 241 1.10 0.79 9.08
C TYR A 241 1.10 2.28 9.43
N SER A 242 0.23 2.69 10.35
CA SER A 242 0.06 4.09 10.74
C SER A 242 1.33 4.65 11.39
N ILE A 243 2.00 3.88 12.25
CA ILE A 243 3.27 4.28 12.86
C ILE A 243 4.34 4.45 11.78
N THR A 244 4.50 3.48 10.87
CA THR A 244 5.50 3.59 9.80
C THR A 244 5.20 4.78 8.88
N ALA A 245 3.93 5.00 8.54
CA ALA A 245 3.51 6.15 7.74
C ALA A 245 3.82 7.49 8.40
N ALA A 246 3.64 7.59 9.73
CA ALA A 246 3.96 8.79 10.49
C ALA A 246 5.47 9.03 10.63
N ILE A 247 6.28 7.96 10.68
CA ILE A 247 7.74 8.04 10.81
C ILE A 247 8.42 8.36 9.46
N LEU A 248 7.86 7.91 8.34
CA LEU A 248 8.52 8.01 7.03
C LEU A 248 8.89 9.44 6.59
N PRO A 249 8.05 10.48 6.79
CA PRO A 249 8.44 11.87 6.46
C PRO A 249 9.69 12.32 7.22
N TRP A 250 9.86 11.89 8.47
CA TRP A 250 11.07 12.20 9.26
C TRP A 250 12.30 11.49 8.70
N ILE A 251 12.17 10.21 8.33
CA ILE A 251 13.24 9.46 7.66
C ILE A 251 13.64 10.17 6.36
N ALA A 252 12.66 10.57 5.54
CA ALA A 252 12.89 11.29 4.30
C ALA A 252 13.59 12.64 4.53
N TYR A 253 13.18 13.36 5.58
CA TYR A 253 13.84 14.60 6.01
C TYR A 253 15.31 14.35 6.34
N TYR A 254 15.68 13.29 7.06
CA TYR A 254 17.09 13.01 7.36
C TYR A 254 17.91 12.56 6.13
N ILE A 255 17.32 11.78 5.21
CA ILE A 255 18.01 11.27 4.01
C ILE A 255 18.34 12.40 3.02
N HIS A 256 17.49 13.44 2.94
CA HIS A 256 17.63 14.57 2.02
C HIS A 256 17.76 14.20 0.52
N ASN A 257 17.33 12.99 0.13
CA ASN A 257 17.46 12.52 -1.24
C ASN A 257 16.32 11.55 -1.60
N TRP A 258 15.45 11.98 -2.51
CA TRP A 258 14.28 11.21 -2.94
C TRP A 258 14.65 9.94 -3.72
N ARG A 259 15.78 9.92 -4.44
CA ARG A 259 16.25 8.75 -5.19
C ARG A 259 16.68 7.65 -4.23
N ILE A 260 17.47 8.01 -3.22
CA ILE A 260 17.90 7.09 -2.17
C ILE A 260 16.69 6.56 -1.40
N LEU A 261 15.76 7.45 -1.04
CA LEU A 261 14.50 7.06 -0.38
C LEU A 261 13.74 6.02 -1.23
N SER A 262 13.59 6.26 -2.53
CA SER A 262 12.90 5.35 -3.45
C SER A 262 13.60 3.99 -3.57
N VAL A 263 14.94 3.97 -3.56
CA VAL A 263 15.71 2.70 -3.56
C VAL A 263 15.50 1.95 -2.25
N ILE A 264 15.55 2.63 -1.11
CA ILE A 264 15.35 2.01 0.21
C ILE A 264 13.96 1.38 0.33
N THR A 265 12.93 2.00 -0.25
CA THR A 265 11.56 1.47 -0.19
C THR A 265 11.28 0.40 -1.25
N SER A 266 11.95 0.47 -2.41
CA SER A 266 11.77 -0.49 -3.51
C SER A 266 12.66 -1.74 -3.39
N ALA A 267 13.87 -1.63 -2.83
CA ALA A 267 14.81 -2.76 -2.77
C ALA A 267 14.29 -3.97 -1.97
N PRO A 268 13.61 -3.81 -0.81
CA PRO A 268 13.03 -4.91 -0.08
C PRO A 268 11.95 -5.66 -0.86
N LEU A 269 11.31 -5.02 -1.86
CA LEU A 269 10.32 -5.70 -2.70
C LEU A 269 10.94 -6.81 -3.56
N PHE A 270 12.25 -6.79 -3.83
CA PHE A 270 12.93 -7.91 -4.49
C PHE A 270 13.11 -9.13 -3.58
N ILE A 271 13.16 -8.93 -2.26
CA ILE A 271 13.37 -10.00 -1.28
C ILE A 271 12.21 -10.99 -1.34
N VAL A 272 10.97 -10.50 -1.36
CA VAL A 272 9.79 -11.38 -1.31
C VAL A 272 9.78 -12.38 -2.48
N PRO A 273 9.89 -11.98 -3.76
CA PRO A 273 10.02 -12.90 -4.90
C PRO A 273 11.22 -13.84 -4.83
N LEU A 274 12.37 -13.37 -4.32
CA LEU A 274 13.62 -14.15 -4.26
C LEU A 274 13.56 -15.25 -3.19
N TYR A 275 13.03 -14.95 -2.00
CA TYR A 275 12.80 -15.94 -0.94
C TYR A 275 11.58 -16.82 -1.24
N SER A 276 10.57 -16.24 -1.91
CA SER A 276 9.44 -16.97 -2.46
C SER A 276 9.75 -17.53 -3.85
N GLY A 277 10.96 -18.03 -4.10
CA GLY A 277 11.16 -19.01 -5.17
C GLY A 277 9.98 -19.97 -5.08
N ILE A 278 9.12 -19.92 -6.10
CA ILE A 278 7.66 -20.06 -6.02
C ILE A 278 7.21 -21.33 -5.27
N ASP A 279 8.09 -22.31 -5.16
CA ASP A 279 7.90 -23.58 -4.51
C ASP A 279 7.76 -23.53 -2.97
N SER A 280 8.44 -22.66 -2.21
CA SER A 280 8.44 -22.81 -0.72
C SER A 280 7.14 -22.39 -0.04
N LEU A 281 6.58 -21.21 -0.37
CA LEU A 281 5.30 -20.77 0.19
C LEU A 281 4.11 -21.47 -0.49
N VAL A 282 4.23 -21.81 -1.78
CA VAL A 282 3.24 -22.66 -2.46
C VAL A 282 3.26 -24.07 -1.91
N ASP A 283 4.41 -24.63 -1.50
CA ASP A 283 4.46 -25.92 -0.83
C ASP A 283 3.90 -25.84 0.59
N ILE A 284 4.06 -24.74 1.31
CA ILE A 284 3.37 -24.52 2.59
C ILE A 284 1.86 -24.45 2.37
N GLU A 285 1.37 -23.66 1.40
CA GLU A 285 -0.06 -23.62 1.06
C GLU A 285 -0.58 -24.97 0.54
N ARG A 286 0.19 -25.70 -0.29
CA ARG A 286 -0.18 -27.02 -0.82
C ARG A 286 -0.19 -28.06 0.29
N LYS A 287 0.77 -28.02 1.22
CA LYS A 287 0.82 -28.89 2.40
C LYS A 287 -0.31 -28.55 3.37
N ALA A 288 -0.63 -27.27 3.56
CA ALA A 288 -1.79 -26.84 4.35
C ALA A 288 -3.11 -27.28 3.71
N ARG A 289 -3.28 -27.12 2.39
CA ARG A 289 -4.47 -27.59 1.65
C ARG A 289 -4.57 -29.11 1.59
N LYS A 290 -3.47 -29.83 1.42
CA LYS A 290 -3.44 -31.30 1.51
C LYS A 290 -3.78 -31.77 2.92
N GLY A 291 -3.16 -31.17 3.94
CA GLY A 291 -3.44 -31.45 5.35
C GLY A 291 -4.92 -31.20 5.69
N SER A 292 -5.50 -30.09 5.23
CA SER A 292 -6.93 -29.81 5.37
C SER A 292 -7.80 -30.88 4.68
N LYS A 293 -7.49 -31.26 3.43
CA LYS A 293 -8.23 -32.30 2.69
C LYS A 293 -8.11 -33.70 3.30
N ASP A 294 -6.95 -34.05 3.84
CA ASP A 294 -6.70 -35.34 4.48
C ASP A 294 -7.38 -35.41 5.86
N THR A 295 -7.38 -34.30 6.61
CA THR A 295 -8.16 -34.16 7.85
C THR A 295 -9.66 -34.23 7.59
N GLN A 296 -10.15 -33.62 6.50
CA GLN A 296 -11.55 -33.73 6.05
C GLN A 296 -11.93 -35.19 5.76
N LYS A 297 -11.14 -35.89 4.93
CA LYS A 297 -11.37 -37.30 4.59
C LYS A 297 -11.35 -38.22 5.82
N ASN A 298 -10.47 -37.95 6.78
CA ASN A 298 -10.43 -38.71 8.04
C ASN A 298 -11.65 -38.46 8.92
N CYS A 299 -12.22 -37.25 8.90
CA CYS A 299 -13.48 -36.95 9.60
C CYS A 299 -14.67 -37.66 8.93
N ASP A 300 -14.76 -37.61 7.60
CA ASP A 300 -15.79 -38.32 6.83
C ASP A 300 -15.71 -39.83 7.03
N HIS A 301 -14.50 -40.39 7.10
CA HIS A 301 -14.31 -41.83 7.33
C HIS A 301 -14.67 -42.25 8.76
N LYS A 302 -14.40 -41.41 9.78
CA LYS A 302 -14.84 -41.67 11.16
C LYS A 302 -16.35 -41.57 11.32
N GLN A 303 -17.02 -40.63 10.64
CA GLN A 303 -18.49 -40.55 10.63
C GLN A 303 -19.14 -41.79 10.00
N LYS A 304 -18.55 -42.36 8.94
CA LYS A 304 -19.03 -43.60 8.31
C LYS A 304 -18.82 -44.88 9.13
N LYS A 305 -17.97 -44.87 10.17
CA LYS A 305 -17.76 -46.04 11.05
C LYS A 305 -18.71 -46.07 12.26
N HIS A 306 -19.46 -44.98 12.49
CA HIS A 306 -20.43 -44.86 13.58
C HIS A 306 -21.89 -44.99 13.11
N PHE A 307 -22.11 -45.33 11.84
CA PHE A 307 -23.40 -45.74 11.27
C PHE A 307 -23.33 -47.20 10.80
#